data_AF-A0A229SQC4-F1
#
_entry.id   AF-A0A229SQC4-F1
#
_cell.length_a   1.000
_cell.length_b   1.000
_cell.length_c   1.000
_cell.angle_alpha   90.00
_cell.angle_beta   90.00
_cell.angle_gamma   90.00
#
_symmetry.space_group_name_H-M   'P 1'
#
loop_
_entity.id
_entity.type
_entity.pdbx_description
1 polymer ?
#
loop_
_entity_poly.entity_id
_entity_poly.type
_entity_poly.pdbx_seq_one_letter_code
_entity_poly.pdbx_strand_id
1 'polypeptide(L)'
;MTTPPTDLALARQRRVHEFLTARGWQLEGDSDPGEAWFADDPHAGWLYPATFGGQHINEVADATPVLLQSYFTFDDDGDEVFTVVAAGNLHGSGCAEHDTGERFFSLTAGGDVDLDPIAPLLDTLEPRARSLDPRALIECLYFGPCER
;
A
#
# COMPACT_ATOMS: atom_id res chain seq x y z
N MET A 1 -22.09 8.23 10.08
CA MET A 1 -22.50 6.90 10.55
C MET A 1 -22.18 5.96 9.41
N THR A 2 -21.02 5.30 9.48
CA THR A 2 -20.64 4.26 8.54
C THR A 2 -21.56 3.06 8.78
N THR A 3 -22.22 2.63 7.72
CA THR A 3 -23.05 1.42 7.74
C THR A 3 -22.15 0.27 8.20
N PRO A 4 -22.58 -0.59 9.14
CA PRO A 4 -21.77 -1.74 9.53
C PRO A 4 -21.37 -2.54 8.29
N PRO A 5 -20.12 -3.00 8.20
CA PRO A 5 -19.65 -3.67 7.01
C PRO A 5 -20.44 -4.94 6.77
N THR A 6 -20.72 -5.19 5.49
CA THR A 6 -21.43 -6.41 5.09
C THR A 6 -20.53 -7.64 5.30
N ASP A 7 -21.13 -8.82 5.53
CA ASP A 7 -20.39 -10.09 5.58
C ASP A 7 -19.51 -10.29 4.34
N LEU A 8 -19.95 -9.78 3.18
CA LEU A 8 -19.20 -9.80 1.94
C LEU A 8 -17.93 -8.95 2.02
N ALA A 9 -18.00 -7.74 2.57
CA ALA A 9 -16.84 -6.86 2.74
C ALA A 9 -15.78 -7.49 3.65
N LEU A 10 -16.21 -8.08 4.78
CA LEU A 10 -15.31 -8.77 5.71
C LEU A 10 -14.70 -10.04 5.09
N ALA A 11 -15.48 -10.82 4.33
CA ALA A 11 -14.98 -12.00 3.62
C ALA A 11 -13.94 -11.63 2.55
N ARG A 12 -14.21 -10.58 1.77
CA ARG A 12 -13.26 -10.00 0.81
C ARG A 12 -11.97 -9.55 1.51
N GLN A 13 -12.09 -8.79 2.61
CA GLN A 13 -10.95 -8.30 3.37
C GLN A 13 -10.06 -9.45 3.86
N ARG A 14 -10.69 -10.49 4.42
CA ARG A 14 -10.00 -11.68 4.91
C ARG A 14 -9.22 -12.37 3.79
N ARG A 15 -9.81 -12.48 2.59
CA ARG A 15 -9.12 -13.05 1.42
C ARG A 15 -7.87 -12.26 1.04
N VAL A 16 -7.96 -10.92 1.00
CA VAL A 16 -6.81 -10.05 0.74
C VAL A 16 -5.77 -10.17 1.86
N HIS A 17 -6.21 -10.19 3.11
CA HIS A 17 -5.35 -10.36 4.28
C HIS A 17 -4.53 -11.65 4.20
N GLU A 18 -5.19 -12.79 3.93
CA GLU A 18 -4.54 -14.08 3.76
C GLU A 18 -3.54 -14.07 2.59
N PHE A 19 -3.92 -13.46 1.46
CA PHE A 19 -3.05 -13.32 0.31
C PHE A 19 -1.77 -12.51 0.61
N LEU A 20 -1.89 -11.36 1.28
CA LEU A 20 -0.76 -10.49 1.59
C LEU A 20 0.13 -11.06 2.70
N THR A 21 -0.47 -11.62 3.76
CA THR A 21 0.29 -12.23 4.86
C THR A 21 1.06 -13.47 4.43
N ALA A 22 0.54 -14.26 3.48
CA ALA A 22 1.29 -15.36 2.86
C ALA A 22 2.55 -14.87 2.12
N ARG A 23 2.58 -13.59 1.71
CA ARG A 23 3.73 -12.92 1.08
C ARG A 23 4.61 -12.17 2.09
N GLY A 24 4.29 -12.23 3.38
CA GLY A 24 5.07 -11.61 4.47
C GLY A 24 4.69 -10.16 4.78
N TRP A 25 3.56 -9.67 4.27
CA TRP A 25 3.02 -8.36 4.64
C TRP A 25 2.44 -8.39 6.06
N GLN A 26 2.41 -7.24 6.71
CA GLN A 26 1.88 -7.06 8.05
C GLN A 26 0.72 -6.07 8.01
N LEU A 27 -0.35 -6.39 8.73
CA LEU A 27 -1.41 -5.43 8.97
C LEU A 27 -0.92 -4.40 9.99
N GLU A 28 -1.16 -3.12 9.72
CA GLU A 28 -0.91 -2.03 10.65
C GLU A 28 -2.04 -1.94 11.67
N GLY A 29 -1.70 -2.00 12.96
CA GLY A 29 -2.65 -1.92 14.08
C GLY A 29 -3.15 -3.28 14.61
N ASP A 30 -4.00 -3.22 15.65
CA ASP A 30 -4.53 -4.39 16.38
C ASP A 30 -5.90 -4.87 15.83
N SER A 31 -6.36 -4.34 14.71
CA SER A 31 -7.69 -4.63 14.16
C SER A 31 -7.78 -6.02 13.54
N ASP A 32 -8.76 -6.84 13.94
CA ASP A 32 -9.00 -8.13 13.29
C ASP A 32 -9.62 -7.88 11.89
N PRO A 33 -9.02 -8.39 10.81
CA PRO A 33 -9.54 -8.24 9.44
C PRO A 33 -10.92 -8.89 9.24
N GLY A 34 -11.44 -9.64 10.21
CA GLY A 34 -12.76 -10.22 10.24
C GLY A 34 -13.80 -9.47 11.06
N GLU A 35 -13.42 -8.44 11.81
CA GLU A 35 -14.32 -7.74 12.73
C GLU A 35 -14.55 -6.27 12.35
N ALA A 36 -13.54 -5.61 11.78
CA ALA A 36 -13.60 -4.22 11.35
C ALA A 36 -13.31 -4.09 9.85
N TRP A 37 -14.02 -3.19 9.18
CA TRP A 37 -13.80 -2.90 7.76
C TRP A 37 -12.89 -1.70 7.58
N PHE A 38 -11.87 -1.85 6.75
CA PHE A 38 -10.74 -0.93 6.70
C PHE A 38 -10.93 0.27 5.79
N ALA A 39 -11.84 0.23 4.81
CA ALA A 39 -11.99 1.38 3.90
C ALA A 39 -12.44 2.68 4.58
N ASP A 40 -13.01 2.58 5.79
CA ASP A 40 -13.44 3.73 6.60
C ASP A 40 -12.33 4.24 7.54
N ASP A 41 -11.19 3.55 7.64
CA ASP A 41 -10.07 3.90 8.50
C ASP A 41 -8.84 4.26 7.63
N PRO A 42 -8.45 5.55 7.56
CA PRO A 42 -7.33 5.99 6.74
C PRO A 42 -5.97 5.47 7.23
N HIS A 43 -5.91 4.87 8.42
CA HIS A 43 -4.71 4.25 8.97
C HIS A 43 -4.73 2.72 8.87
N ALA A 44 -5.81 2.12 8.36
CA ALA A 44 -5.90 0.68 8.23
C ALA A 44 -5.35 0.22 6.88
N GLY A 45 -4.23 -0.49 6.93
CA GLY A 45 -3.58 -1.00 5.72
C GLY A 45 -2.55 -2.07 6.02
N TRP A 46 -2.12 -2.76 4.97
CA TRP A 46 -1.01 -3.68 5.02
C TRP A 46 0.27 -2.99 4.58
N LEU A 47 1.33 -3.14 5.37
CA LEU A 47 2.67 -2.68 5.08
C LEU A 47 3.55 -3.87 4.71
N TYR A 48 4.47 -3.67 3.77
CA TYR A 48 5.50 -4.64 3.43
C TYR A 48 6.77 -4.40 4.26
N PRO A 49 7.06 -5.22 5.30
CA PRO A 49 8.09 -4.91 6.29
C PRO A 49 9.51 -4.95 5.74
N ALA A 50 9.73 -5.68 4.65
CA ALA A 50 11.06 -5.78 4.04
C ALA A 50 11.42 -4.57 3.17
N THR A 51 10.54 -3.56 3.05
CA THR A 51 10.86 -2.31 2.38
C THR A 51 12.16 -1.70 2.94
N PHE A 52 12.99 -1.13 2.06
CA PHE A 52 14.33 -0.62 2.39
C PHE A 52 15.26 -1.70 2.97
N GLY A 53 15.07 -2.96 2.55
CA GLY A 53 15.79 -4.10 3.10
C GLY A 53 15.42 -4.41 4.56
N GLY A 54 14.26 -3.94 5.03
CA GLY A 54 13.83 -4.06 6.42
C GLY A 54 14.47 -3.04 7.37
N GLN A 55 15.08 -1.99 6.83
CA GLN A 55 15.65 -0.92 7.64
C GLN A 55 14.54 -0.07 8.25
N HIS A 56 14.55 0.01 9.58
CA HIS A 56 13.71 0.96 10.30
C HIS A 56 14.26 2.37 10.10
N ILE A 57 13.40 3.28 9.67
CA ILE A 57 13.69 4.71 9.54
C ILE A 57 12.75 5.49 10.46
N ASN A 58 13.21 6.62 10.99
CA ASN A 58 12.34 7.48 11.77
C ASN A 58 11.38 8.22 10.84
N GLU A 59 10.11 8.25 11.22
CA GLU A 59 9.10 9.05 10.55
C GLU A 59 9.25 10.53 10.93
N VAL A 60 9.39 11.37 9.91
CA VAL A 60 9.56 12.81 10.01
C VAL A 60 8.64 13.45 8.98
N ALA A 61 7.35 13.55 9.32
CA ALA A 61 6.33 14.16 8.48
C ALA A 61 6.42 13.66 7.01
N ASP A 62 6.35 14.57 6.04
CA ASP A 62 6.43 14.32 4.60
C ASP A 62 7.86 14.11 4.08
N ALA A 63 8.88 14.16 4.96
CA ALA A 63 10.28 13.93 4.61
C ALA A 63 10.63 12.44 4.51
N THR A 64 9.83 11.58 5.13
CA THR A 64 10.12 10.15 5.23
C THR A 64 9.59 9.42 4.00
N PRO A 65 10.44 8.64 3.30
CA PRO A 65 9.99 7.78 2.23
C PRO A 65 8.93 6.79 2.73
N VAL A 66 7.89 6.62 1.94
CA VAL A 66 6.74 5.75 2.21
C VAL A 66 7.12 4.29 1.94
N LEU A 67 6.64 3.41 2.80
CA LEU A 67 6.79 1.97 2.65
C LEU A 67 5.90 1.46 1.50
N LEU A 68 6.24 0.29 0.94
CA LEU A 68 5.29 -0.41 0.08
C LEU A 68 4.07 -0.80 0.93
N GLN A 69 2.89 -0.31 0.54
CA GLN A 69 1.67 -0.47 1.32
C GLN A 69 0.46 -0.75 0.43
N SER A 70 -0.60 -1.26 1.04
CA SER A 70 -1.89 -1.50 0.37
C SER A 70 -3.05 -1.35 1.34
N TYR A 71 -4.20 -0.93 0.85
CA TYR A 71 -5.38 -0.65 1.68
C TYR A 71 -6.64 -0.63 0.82
N PHE A 72 -7.80 -0.67 1.47
CA PHE A 72 -9.08 -0.38 0.82
C PHE A 72 -9.37 1.12 0.94
N THR A 73 -9.94 1.72 -0.10
CA THR A 73 -10.31 3.15 -0.14
C THR A 73 -11.45 3.35 -1.15
N PHE A 74 -11.77 4.60 -1.40
CA PHE A 74 -12.66 5.04 -2.47
C PHE A 74 -11.89 5.84 -3.51
N ASP A 75 -12.24 5.69 -4.78
CA ASP A 75 -11.70 6.51 -5.87
C ASP A 75 -12.41 7.88 -5.99
N ASP A 76 -12.06 8.66 -7.01
CA ASP A 76 -12.62 10.00 -7.25
C ASP A 76 -14.13 10.00 -7.51
N ASP A 77 -14.67 8.89 -8.02
CA ASP A 77 -16.11 8.70 -8.27
C ASP A 77 -16.85 8.20 -7.01
N GLY A 78 -16.10 7.91 -5.93
CA GLY A 78 -16.62 7.40 -4.67
C GLY A 78 -16.86 5.88 -4.69
N ASP A 79 -16.36 5.18 -5.71
CA ASP A 79 -16.45 3.74 -5.81
C ASP A 79 -15.36 3.07 -4.96
N GLU A 80 -15.73 1.96 -4.32
CA GLU A 80 -14.80 1.21 -3.48
C GLU A 80 -13.74 0.51 -4.32
N VAL A 81 -12.48 0.68 -3.95
CA VAL A 81 -11.31 0.13 -4.65
C VAL A 81 -10.30 -0.45 -3.66
N PHE A 82 -9.49 -1.38 -4.15
CA PHE A 82 -8.27 -1.80 -3.46
C PHE A 82 -7.07 -1.09 -4.06
N THR A 83 -6.18 -0.57 -3.21
CA THR A 83 -5.03 0.24 -3.65
C THR A 83 -3.73 -0.42 -3.26
N VAL A 84 -2.76 -0.39 -4.17
CA VAL A 84 -1.36 -0.72 -3.90
C VAL A 84 -0.51 0.52 -4.19
N VAL A 85 0.29 0.94 -3.20
CA VAL A 85 1.17 2.11 -3.28
C VAL A 85 2.62 1.63 -3.28
N ALA A 86 3.37 1.97 -4.34
CA ALA A 86 4.78 1.63 -4.42
C ALA A 86 5.60 2.34 -3.33
N ALA A 87 6.65 1.68 -2.80
CA ALA A 87 7.61 2.32 -1.92
C ALA A 87 8.38 3.45 -2.64
N GLY A 88 8.61 4.57 -1.97
CA GLY A 88 9.26 5.73 -2.58
C GLY A 88 9.05 7.02 -1.78
N ASN A 89 9.26 8.16 -2.42
CA ASN A 89 8.91 9.48 -1.92
C ASN A 89 7.44 9.79 -2.16
N LEU A 90 6.82 10.48 -1.20
CA LEU A 90 5.42 10.87 -1.25
C LEU A 90 5.07 11.57 -2.57
N HIS A 91 3.95 11.16 -3.16
CA HIS A 91 3.45 11.54 -4.49
C HIS A 91 3.81 12.96 -4.95
N GLY A 92 4.49 13.06 -6.09
CA GLY A 92 4.96 14.29 -6.72
C GLY A 92 6.28 14.83 -6.13
N SER A 93 6.84 14.17 -5.12
CA SER A 93 8.03 14.65 -4.41
C SER A 93 9.26 13.85 -4.85
N GLY A 94 10.18 14.48 -5.59
CA GLY A 94 11.36 13.82 -6.17
C GLY A 94 11.20 13.48 -7.65
N CYS A 95 11.84 12.41 -8.12
CA CYS A 95 11.80 11.99 -9.53
C CYS A 95 10.74 10.90 -9.77
N ALA A 96 10.32 10.73 -11.03
CA ALA A 96 9.33 9.72 -11.42
C ALA A 96 9.73 8.27 -11.09
N GLU A 97 11.03 8.00 -10.91
CA GLU A 97 11.51 6.69 -10.49
C GLU A 97 11.35 6.46 -8.97
N HIS A 98 11.37 7.52 -8.17
CA HIS A 98 11.23 7.42 -6.73
C HIS A 98 9.84 7.81 -6.24
N ASP A 99 8.91 8.14 -7.14
CA ASP A 99 7.54 8.51 -6.78
C ASP A 99 6.73 7.32 -6.22
N THR A 100 5.96 7.57 -5.16
CA THR A 100 4.94 6.64 -4.67
C THR A 100 3.74 6.65 -5.62
N GLY A 101 3.85 5.89 -6.71
CA GLY A 101 2.74 5.70 -7.63
C GLY A 101 1.67 4.81 -7.01
N GLU A 102 0.43 5.32 -6.93
CA GLU A 102 -0.73 4.55 -6.52
C GLU A 102 -1.31 3.76 -7.70
N ARG A 103 -1.76 2.53 -7.42
CA ARG A 103 -2.50 1.72 -8.38
C ARG A 103 -3.81 1.25 -7.75
N PHE A 104 -4.90 1.67 -8.38
CA PHE A 104 -6.26 1.32 -7.99
C PHE A 104 -6.74 0.07 -8.73
N PHE A 105 -7.39 -0.81 -8.00
CA PHE A 105 -8.00 -2.03 -8.48
C PHE A 105 -9.49 -1.99 -8.13
N SER A 106 -10.32 -1.78 -9.15
CA SER A 106 -11.77 -1.86 -9.00
C SER A 106 -12.19 -3.27 -8.58
N LEU A 107 -13.25 -3.35 -7.79
CA LEU A 107 -13.85 -4.62 -7.43
C LEU A 107 -14.47 -5.29 -8.67
N THR A 108 -14.42 -6.61 -8.71
CA THR A 108 -15.12 -7.41 -9.72
C THR A 108 -16.64 -7.22 -9.60
N ALA A 109 -17.41 -7.68 -10.60
CA ALA A 109 -18.87 -7.68 -10.52
C ALA A 109 -19.44 -8.48 -9.33
N GLY A 110 -18.66 -9.42 -8.78
CA GLY A 110 -19.00 -10.17 -7.55
C GLY A 110 -18.69 -9.42 -6.26
N GLY A 111 -18.10 -8.22 -6.35
CA GLY A 111 -17.66 -7.43 -5.21
C GLY A 111 -16.32 -7.89 -4.63
N ASP A 112 -15.57 -8.78 -5.29
CA ASP A 112 -14.26 -9.26 -4.85
C ASP A 112 -13.10 -8.41 -5.41
N VAL A 113 -11.93 -8.45 -4.74
CA VAL A 113 -10.66 -7.99 -5.32
C VAL A 113 -10.11 -9.06 -6.27
N ASP A 114 -9.82 -8.68 -7.51
CA ASP A 114 -9.15 -9.56 -8.46
C ASP A 114 -7.65 -9.66 -8.12
N LEU A 115 -7.24 -10.77 -7.52
CA LEU A 115 -5.86 -11.01 -7.09
C LEU A 115 -4.93 -11.43 -8.23
N ASP A 116 -5.48 -11.92 -9.34
CA ASP A 116 -4.70 -12.40 -10.48
C ASP A 116 -3.84 -11.30 -11.13
N PRO A 117 -4.33 -10.05 -11.34
CA PRO A 117 -3.49 -8.94 -11.79
C PRO A 117 -2.61 -8.33 -10.68
N ILE A 118 -2.97 -8.50 -9.40
CA ILE A 118 -2.22 -7.93 -8.27
C ILE A 118 -0.96 -8.74 -8.00
N ALA A 119 -1.03 -10.07 -8.04
CA ALA A 119 0.12 -10.94 -7.79
C ALA A 119 1.37 -10.59 -8.63
N PRO A 120 1.31 -10.48 -9.97
CA PRO A 120 2.49 -10.13 -10.78
C PRO A 120 2.95 -8.69 -10.56
N LEU A 121 2.05 -7.77 -10.16
CA LEU A 121 2.46 -6.44 -9.73
C LEU A 121 3.32 -6.53 -8.47
N LEU A 122 2.87 -7.27 -7.45
CA LEU A 122 3.61 -7.45 -6.20
C LEU A 122 4.95 -8.16 -6.42
N ASP A 123 5.01 -9.12 -7.34
CA ASP A 123 6.27 -9.76 -7.75
C ASP A 123 7.30 -8.76 -8.33
N THR A 124 6.84 -7.61 -8.84
CA THR A 124 7.68 -6.51 -9.30
C THR A 124 8.00 -5.53 -8.18
N LEU A 125 7.00 -5.17 -7.36
CA LEU A 125 7.13 -4.12 -6.34
C LEU A 125 7.91 -4.59 -5.11
N GLU A 126 7.73 -5.82 -4.64
CA GLU A 126 8.37 -6.30 -3.42
C GLU A 126 9.91 -6.40 -3.53
N PRO A 127 10.51 -6.94 -4.61
CA PRO A 127 11.96 -6.89 -4.77
C PRO A 127 12.48 -5.45 -4.89
N ARG A 128 11.76 -4.59 -5.61
CA ARG A 128 12.13 -3.18 -5.76
C ARG A 128 12.12 -2.46 -4.42
N ALA A 129 11.05 -2.62 -3.64
CA ALA A 129 10.91 -2.02 -2.32
C ALA A 129 12.04 -2.45 -1.39
N ARG A 130 12.47 -3.72 -1.46
CA ARG A 130 13.65 -4.21 -0.72
C ARG A 130 14.96 -3.56 -1.15
N SER A 131 15.13 -3.24 -2.42
CA SER A 131 16.39 -2.71 -2.96
C SER A 131 16.56 -1.20 -2.80
N LEU A 132 15.50 -0.47 -2.45
CA LEU A 132 15.55 0.98 -2.31
C LEU A 132 16.46 1.39 -1.14
N ASP A 133 17.27 2.42 -1.37
CA ASP A 133 18.08 3.07 -0.34
C ASP A 133 17.32 4.31 0.19
N PRO A 134 16.90 4.33 1.47
CA PRO A 134 16.22 5.49 2.06
C PRO A 134 17.01 6.79 1.91
N ARG A 135 18.35 6.71 1.96
CA ARG A 135 19.19 7.88 1.80
C ARG A 135 19.05 8.46 0.39
N ALA A 136 19.11 7.61 -0.64
CA ALA A 136 18.95 8.04 -2.02
C ALA A 136 17.56 8.63 -2.28
N LEU A 137 16.51 8.10 -1.64
CA LEU A 137 15.16 8.64 -1.69
C LEU A 137 15.07 10.04 -1.09
N ILE A 138 15.62 10.22 0.13
CA ILE A 138 15.69 11.52 0.81
C ILE A 138 16.53 12.52 0.00
N GLU A 139 17.68 12.10 -0.52
CA GLU A 139 18.51 12.97 -1.36
C GLU A 139 17.75 13.38 -2.64
N CYS A 140 17.01 12.46 -3.26
CA CYS A 140 16.17 12.76 -4.42
C CYS A 140 15.04 13.74 -4.09
N LEU A 141 14.44 13.62 -2.91
CA LEU A 141 13.38 14.50 -2.43
C LEU A 141 13.86 15.94 -2.29
N TYR A 142 15.03 16.15 -1.67
CA TYR A 142 15.51 17.47 -1.30
C TYR A 142 16.45 18.14 -2.30
N PHE A 143 17.23 17.36 -3.05
CA PHE A 143 18.26 17.88 -3.95
C PHE A 143 17.89 17.76 -5.43
N GLY A 144 16.74 17.15 -5.75
CA GLY A 144 16.21 17.04 -7.10
C GLY A 144 16.46 15.66 -7.74
N PRO A 145 16.15 15.51 -9.03
CA PRO A 145 16.16 14.20 -9.68
C PRO A 145 17.55 13.56 -9.65
N CYS A 146 17.58 12.25 -9.36
CA CYS A 146 18.79 11.44 -9.46
C CYS A 146 19.43 11.63 -10.84
N GLU A 147 20.73 11.90 -10.87
CA GLU A 147 21.45 12.09 -12.13
C GLU A 147 21.20 10.90 -13.07
N ARG A 148 20.84 11.21 -14.33
CA ARG A 148 20.66 10.23 -15.40
C ARG A 148 21.97 9.77 -15.98
#